data_AF-A0A1I1N3B5-F1
#
_entry.id   AF-A0A1I1N3B5-F1
#
_cell.length_a   1.000
_cell.length_b   1.000
_cell.length_c   1.000
_cell.angle_alpha   90.00
_cell.angle_beta   90.00
_cell.angle_gamma   90.00
#
_symmetry.space_group_name_H-M   'P 1'
#
loop_
_entity.id
_entity.type
_entity.pdbx_description
1 polymer ?
#
loop_
_entity_poly.entity_id
_entity_poly.type
_entity_poly.pdbx_seq_one_letter_code
_entity_poly.pdbx_strand_id
1 'polypeptide(L)'
;MLFRGLSFPGSHPPISISASFGIAVLDPNSDDVESVLQKADESVYEAKSSGRNQCTTWRQSGNKPEGERRRVLKAGKVVFNNRHSTVDCTLRALGESSAEIALPDAFNVPDSFILWTLSDGMVWPCSVTGRTEQRVIVAFD
;
A
#
# COMPACT_ATOMS: atom_id res chain seq x y z
N MET A 1 3.33 12.51 -3.18
CA MET A 1 2.94 13.92 -2.92
C MET A 1 3.40 14.76 -4.11
N LEU A 2 2.53 15.57 -4.72
CA LEU A 2 2.89 16.40 -5.89
C LEU A 2 3.26 17.81 -5.41
N PHE A 3 4.28 18.44 -6.01
CA PHE A 3 4.67 19.82 -5.71
C PHE A 3 4.56 20.72 -6.95
N ARG A 4 4.51 22.03 -6.75
CA ARG A 4 4.38 22.99 -7.84
C ARG A 4 5.76 23.26 -8.45
N GLY A 5 5.91 23.00 -9.75
CA GLY A 5 7.14 23.30 -10.49
C GLY A 5 7.42 24.81 -10.60
N LEU A 6 8.68 25.16 -10.81
CA LEU A 6 9.13 26.53 -11.09
C LEU A 6 8.89 26.86 -12.57
N SER A 7 8.30 28.03 -12.83
CA SER A 7 8.04 28.52 -14.19
C SER A 7 8.72 29.86 -14.43
N PHE A 8 9.38 29.98 -15.57
CA PHE A 8 10.08 31.18 -16.01
C PHE A 8 9.37 31.72 -17.27
N PRO A 9 8.27 32.47 -17.13
CA PRO A 9 7.50 32.96 -18.27
C PRO A 9 8.26 34.00 -19.12
N GLY A 10 9.30 34.65 -18.55
CA GLY A 10 10.16 35.60 -19.25
C GLY A 10 11.30 34.97 -20.08
N SER A 11 11.49 33.66 -20.03
CA SER A 11 12.45 32.98 -20.92
C SER A 11 11.85 32.79 -22.31
N HIS A 12 12.70 32.74 -23.33
CA HIS A 12 12.28 32.56 -24.72
C HIS A 12 13.00 31.34 -25.32
N PRO A 13 12.35 30.16 -25.41
CA PRO A 13 10.96 29.87 -25.03
C PRO A 13 10.73 29.79 -23.50
N PRO A 14 9.48 29.85 -23.01
CA PRO A 14 9.16 29.68 -21.59
C PRO A 14 9.65 28.33 -21.06
N ILE A 15 10.34 28.34 -19.92
CA ILE A 15 10.94 27.15 -19.30
C ILE A 15 10.16 26.79 -18.05
N SER A 16 9.86 25.50 -17.89
CA SER A 16 9.34 24.91 -16.65
C SER A 16 10.34 23.92 -16.08
N ILE A 17 10.67 24.06 -14.80
CA ILE A 17 11.57 23.17 -14.08
C ILE A 17 10.79 22.48 -12.95
N SER A 18 10.84 21.15 -12.92
CA SER A 18 10.37 20.33 -11.81
C SER A 18 11.51 19.48 -11.27
N ALA A 19 11.36 18.95 -10.06
CA ALA A 19 12.25 17.93 -9.52
C ALA A 19 11.46 16.64 -9.23
N SER A 20 12.10 15.61 -8.72
CA SER A 20 11.42 14.44 -8.14
C SER A 20 12.29 13.93 -7.02
N PHE A 21 11.69 13.55 -5.91
CA PHE A 21 12.43 13.18 -4.70
C PHE A 21 12.02 11.79 -4.23
N GLY A 22 13.01 10.99 -3.86
CA GLY A 22 12.84 9.74 -3.15
C GLY A 22 13.20 9.95 -1.69
N ILE A 23 12.44 9.32 -0.81
CA ILE A 23 12.57 9.47 0.64
C ILE A 23 12.69 8.07 1.24
N ALA A 24 13.75 7.79 1.98
CA ALA A 24 13.87 6.57 2.78
C ALA A 24 13.93 6.91 4.28
N VAL A 25 13.50 5.97 5.09
CA VAL A 25 13.61 6.01 6.56
C VAL A 25 14.66 4.98 6.96
N LEU A 26 15.65 5.41 7.73
CA LEU A 26 16.67 4.54 8.33
C LEU A 26 16.02 3.67 9.41
N ASP A 27 16.06 2.35 9.25
CA ASP A 27 15.81 1.41 10.35
C ASP A 27 17.15 1.05 11.02
N PRO A 28 17.40 1.49 12.26
CA PRO A 28 18.68 1.27 12.93
C PRO A 28 19.01 -0.22 13.20
N ASN A 29 18.04 -1.13 13.08
CA ASN A 29 18.25 -2.56 13.31
C ASN A 29 18.55 -3.35 12.03
N SER A 30 18.11 -2.85 10.86
CA SER A 30 18.23 -3.57 9.58
C SER A 30 19.06 -2.85 8.54
N ASP A 31 19.32 -1.55 8.73
CA ASP A 31 19.88 -0.70 7.69
C ASP A 31 21.25 -0.16 8.09
N ASP A 32 22.13 -0.13 7.09
CA ASP A 32 23.32 0.70 7.06
C ASP A 32 23.11 1.93 6.15
N VAL A 33 24.11 2.81 6.10
CA VAL A 33 24.01 4.06 5.32
C VAL A 33 23.84 3.79 3.82
N GLU A 34 24.53 2.78 3.29
CA GLU A 34 24.46 2.42 1.87
C GLU A 34 23.08 1.89 1.48
N SER A 35 22.51 1.00 2.28
CA SER A 35 21.17 0.47 2.07
C SER A 35 20.11 1.57 2.17
N VAL A 36 20.20 2.52 3.11
CA VAL A 36 19.27 3.67 3.12
C VAL A 36 19.39 4.53 1.88
N LEU A 37 20.60 4.77 1.39
CA LEU A 37 20.81 5.55 0.17
C LEU A 37 20.22 4.83 -1.04
N GLN A 38 20.43 3.52 -1.14
CA GLN A 38 19.84 2.69 -2.19
C GLN A 38 18.31 2.74 -2.15
N LYS A 39 17.69 2.65 -0.96
CA LYS A 39 16.24 2.78 -0.78
C LYS A 39 15.74 4.15 -1.25
N ALA A 40 16.44 5.23 -0.91
CA ALA A 40 16.09 6.56 -1.36
C ALA A 40 16.15 6.65 -2.89
N ASP A 41 17.21 6.13 -3.51
CA ASP A 41 17.38 6.10 -4.97
C ASP A 41 16.29 5.29 -5.69
N GLU A 42 15.91 4.13 -5.16
CA GLU A 42 14.80 3.33 -5.68
C GLU A 42 13.50 4.15 -5.72
N SER A 43 13.21 4.89 -4.65
CA SER A 43 12.02 5.76 -4.60
C SER A 43 12.12 7.00 -5.50
N VAL A 44 13.34 7.53 -5.76
CA VAL A 44 13.56 8.57 -6.80
C VAL A 44 13.23 7.99 -8.17
N TYR A 45 13.69 6.77 -8.44
CA TYR A 45 13.46 6.10 -9.71
C TYR A 45 11.97 5.88 -9.95
N GLU A 46 11.24 5.40 -8.94
CA GLU A 46 9.78 5.27 -8.98
C GLU A 46 9.10 6.62 -9.24
N ALA A 47 9.49 7.68 -8.53
CA ALA A 47 8.93 9.01 -8.74
C ALA A 47 9.13 9.50 -10.18
N LYS A 48 10.30 9.22 -10.78
CA LYS A 48 10.63 9.61 -12.16
C LYS A 48 9.85 8.83 -13.21
N SER A 49 9.58 7.55 -12.98
CA SER A 49 8.87 6.69 -13.93
C SER A 49 7.34 6.80 -13.84
N SER A 50 6.80 7.17 -12.68
CA SER A 50 5.35 7.26 -12.43
C SER A 50 4.73 8.65 -12.63
N GLY A 51 5.42 9.56 -13.32
CA GLY A 51 4.85 10.87 -13.71
C GLY A 51 5.70 12.10 -13.39
N ARG A 52 6.83 11.94 -12.68
CA ARG A 52 7.72 13.04 -12.23
C ARG A 52 7.00 14.07 -11.35
N ASN A 53 7.68 15.16 -11.02
CA ASN A 53 7.16 16.28 -10.22
C ASN A 53 6.51 15.85 -8.88
N GLN A 54 7.03 14.78 -8.29
CA GLN A 54 6.45 14.15 -7.10
C GLN A 54 7.52 13.63 -6.16
N CYS A 55 7.11 13.48 -4.91
CA CYS A 55 7.86 12.81 -3.86
C CYS A 55 7.24 11.45 -3.58
N THR A 56 8.08 10.42 -3.61
CA THR A 56 7.72 9.04 -3.28
C THR A 56 8.56 8.60 -2.08
N THR A 57 7.92 7.94 -1.12
CA THR A 57 8.60 7.36 0.03
C THR A 57 8.89 5.90 -0.26
N TRP A 58 10.15 5.48 -0.15
CA TRP A 58 10.51 4.08 -0.12
C TRP A 58 9.72 3.38 0.98
N ARG A 59 9.11 2.27 0.61
CA ARG A 59 8.44 1.36 1.53
C ARG A 59 9.08 0.02 1.28
N GLN A 60 9.41 -0.68 2.38
CA GLN A 60 9.79 -2.07 2.27
C GLN A 60 8.70 -2.76 1.47
N SER A 61 9.11 -3.55 0.49
CA SER A 61 8.20 -4.26 -0.41
C SER A 61 7.47 -5.37 0.34
N GLY A 62 6.67 -5.00 1.35
CA GLY A 62 5.47 -5.71 1.72
C GLY A 62 4.43 -5.33 0.70
N ASN A 63 4.48 -6.02 -0.44
CA ASN A 63 3.59 -5.93 -1.59
C ASN A 63 3.07 -4.52 -1.92
N LYS A 64 3.62 -3.95 -2.99
CA LYS A 64 3.06 -2.80 -3.73
C LYS A 64 1.53 -2.86 -3.67
N PRO A 65 0.82 -1.86 -3.10
CA PRO A 65 -0.63 -1.86 -3.16
C PRO A 65 -1.01 -1.67 -4.63
N GLU A 66 -1.20 -2.80 -5.32
CA GLU A 66 -1.79 -2.83 -6.65
C GLU A 66 -3.21 -2.27 -6.54
N GLY A 67 -3.44 -1.21 -7.30
CA GLY A 67 -4.77 -0.65 -7.55
C GLY A 67 -5.21 0.43 -6.56
N GLU A 68 -5.81 1.47 -7.12
CA GLU A 68 -6.58 2.50 -6.43
C GLU A 68 -7.71 1.85 -5.61
N ARG A 69 -7.44 1.48 -4.36
CA ARG A 69 -8.48 0.93 -3.48
C ARG A 69 -9.41 2.05 -3.07
N ARG A 70 -10.68 1.94 -3.45
CA ARG A 70 -11.72 2.84 -2.95
C ARG A 70 -11.86 2.64 -1.44
N ARG A 71 -11.81 3.73 -0.67
CA ARG A 71 -12.09 3.69 0.78
C ARG A 71 -13.54 3.29 1.00
N VAL A 72 -13.74 2.29 1.85
CA VAL A 72 -15.06 1.73 2.18
C VAL A 72 -15.16 1.51 3.68
N LEU A 73 -16.39 1.34 4.17
CA LEU A 73 -16.67 0.86 5.51
C LEU A 73 -17.71 -0.25 5.38
N LYS A 74 -17.24 -1.49 5.19
CA LYS A 74 -18.11 -2.66 5.10
C LYS A 74 -17.78 -3.63 6.24
N ALA A 75 -18.80 -4.26 6.79
CA ALA A 75 -18.62 -5.38 7.69
C ALA A 75 -18.25 -6.63 6.88
N GLY A 76 -17.28 -7.39 7.38
CA GLY A 76 -16.83 -8.63 6.77
C GLY A 76 -16.47 -9.68 7.81
N LYS A 77 -16.19 -10.88 7.32
CA LYS A 77 -15.75 -12.02 8.13
C LYS A 77 -14.54 -12.66 7.47
N VAL A 78 -13.52 -12.93 8.27
CA VAL A 78 -12.38 -13.76 7.90
C VAL A 78 -12.68 -15.19 8.31
N VAL A 79 -12.72 -16.10 7.35
CA VAL A 79 -13.07 -17.51 7.53
C VAL A 79 -11.87 -18.38 7.21
N PHE A 80 -11.44 -19.18 8.17
CA PHE A 80 -10.28 -20.07 8.03
C PHE A 80 -10.48 -21.37 8.83
N ASN A 81 -9.45 -22.21 8.88
CA ASN A 81 -9.50 -23.50 9.58
C ASN A 81 -10.67 -24.38 9.07
N ASN A 82 -10.71 -24.60 7.76
CA ASN A 82 -11.77 -25.41 7.11
C ASN A 82 -13.21 -24.93 7.42
N ARG A 83 -13.40 -23.60 7.57
CA ARG A 83 -14.65 -22.92 7.96
C ARG A 83 -15.08 -23.10 9.43
N HIS A 84 -14.23 -23.67 10.29
CA HIS A 84 -14.50 -23.77 11.72
C HIS A 84 -14.09 -22.54 12.53
N SER A 85 -13.26 -21.65 11.96
CA SER A 85 -12.87 -20.39 12.61
C SER A 85 -13.39 -19.20 11.80
N THR A 86 -14.06 -18.27 12.48
CA THR A 86 -14.59 -17.04 11.87
C THR A 86 -14.30 -15.84 12.77
N VAL A 87 -13.69 -14.80 12.22
CA VAL A 87 -13.35 -13.56 12.91
C VAL A 87 -14.02 -12.39 12.21
N ASP A 88 -14.67 -11.51 12.98
CA ASP A 88 -15.26 -10.28 12.44
C ASP A 88 -14.17 -9.30 12.02
N CYS A 89 -14.35 -8.68 10.85
CA CYS A 89 -13.45 -7.66 10.33
C CYS A 89 -14.24 -6.49 9.73
N THR A 90 -13.55 -5.37 9.56
CA THR A 90 -14.06 -4.21 8.84
C THR A 90 -13.22 -3.98 7.61
N LEU A 91 -13.82 -4.02 6.42
CA LEU A 91 -13.15 -3.61 5.19
C LEU A 91 -12.99 -2.09 5.21
N ARG A 92 -11.74 -1.62 5.09
CA ARG A 92 -11.35 -0.20 5.09
C ARG A 92 -11.04 0.33 3.69
N ALA A 93 -10.63 -0.55 2.79
CA ALA A 93 -10.42 -0.23 1.39
C ALA A 93 -10.63 -1.49 0.54
N LEU A 94 -11.27 -1.34 -0.62
CA LEU A 94 -11.54 -2.43 -1.56
C LEU A 94 -11.11 -1.99 -2.96
N GLY A 95 -10.18 -2.73 -3.57
CA GLY A 95 -9.76 -2.60 -4.96
C GLY A 95 -10.21 -3.80 -5.79
N GLU A 96 -9.78 -3.85 -7.04
CA GLU A 96 -10.12 -4.94 -7.97
C GLU A 96 -9.37 -6.25 -7.63
N SER A 97 -8.10 -6.16 -7.25
CA SER A 97 -7.25 -7.32 -6.91
C SER A 97 -6.87 -7.42 -5.43
N SER A 98 -7.29 -6.47 -4.58
CA SER A 98 -6.83 -6.42 -3.20
C SER A 98 -7.75 -5.66 -2.23
N ALA A 99 -7.64 -5.96 -0.94
CA ALA A 99 -8.38 -5.28 0.13
C ALA A 99 -7.49 -4.92 1.33
N GLU A 100 -7.90 -3.89 2.07
CA GLU A 100 -7.41 -3.58 3.41
C GLU A 100 -8.53 -3.86 4.42
N ILE A 101 -8.26 -4.75 5.37
CA ILE A 101 -9.19 -5.09 6.44
C ILE A 101 -8.61 -4.72 7.80
N ALA A 102 -9.48 -4.33 8.73
CA ALA A 102 -9.16 -4.10 10.14
C ALA A 102 -9.85 -5.16 11.00
N LEU A 103 -9.13 -5.69 11.98
CA LEU A 103 -9.60 -6.71 12.91
C LEU A 103 -8.97 -6.50 14.29
N PRO A 104 -9.56 -7.06 15.37
CA PRO A 104 -9.07 -6.87 16.73
C PRO A 104 -7.63 -7.36 16.92
N ASP A 105 -7.28 -8.47 16.29
CA ASP A 105 -5.93 -9.05 16.32
C ASP A 105 -5.62 -9.72 14.98
N ALA A 106 -4.74 -9.08 14.22
CA ALA A 106 -4.31 -9.53 12.91
C ALA A 106 -3.34 -10.72 12.94
N PHE A 107 -2.65 -10.97 14.06
CA PHE A 107 -1.66 -12.04 14.15
C PHE A 107 -2.30 -13.42 14.28
N ASN A 108 -3.54 -13.48 14.77
CA ASN A 108 -4.32 -14.71 14.88
C ASN A 108 -4.94 -15.18 13.55
N VAL A 109 -4.77 -14.43 12.47
CA VAL A 109 -5.25 -14.79 11.14
C VAL A 109 -4.12 -15.46 10.34
N PRO A 110 -4.37 -16.58 9.64
CA PRO A 110 -3.37 -17.21 8.79
C PRO A 110 -3.01 -16.37 7.56
N ASP A 111 -1.95 -16.75 6.85
CA ASP A 111 -1.53 -16.07 5.62
C ASP A 111 -2.45 -16.34 4.42
N SER A 112 -3.32 -17.36 4.51
CA SER A 112 -4.38 -17.62 3.54
C SER A 112 -5.71 -17.89 4.24
N PHE A 113 -6.77 -17.23 3.74
CA PHE A 113 -8.11 -17.35 4.30
C PHE A 113 -9.17 -16.93 3.29
N ILE A 114 -10.44 -17.11 3.64
CA ILE A 114 -11.57 -16.63 2.86
C ILE A 114 -12.10 -15.33 3.48
N LEU A 115 -12.17 -14.27 2.69
CA LEU A 115 -12.81 -13.01 3.06
C LEU A 115 -14.26 -13.01 2.58
N TRP A 116 -15.20 -12.84 3.51
CA TRP A 116 -16.62 -12.70 3.19
C TRP A 116 -17.10 -11.28 3.51
N THR A 117 -17.72 -10.61 2.53
CA THR A 117 -18.38 -9.32 2.72
C THR A 117 -19.86 -9.53 3.04
N LEU A 118 -20.33 -8.94 4.14
CA LEU A 118 -21.71 -9.15 4.62
C LEU A 118 -22.74 -8.32 3.85
N SER A 119 -22.33 -7.22 3.22
CA SER A 119 -23.28 -6.32 2.54
C SER A 119 -23.72 -6.80 1.16
N ASP A 120 -22.84 -7.46 0.42
CA ASP A 120 -23.09 -7.97 -0.94
C ASP A 120 -22.94 -9.50 -1.05
N GLY A 121 -22.56 -10.17 0.05
CA GLY A 121 -22.40 -11.61 0.10
C GLY A 121 -21.19 -12.13 -0.65
N MET A 122 -20.29 -11.26 -1.13
CA MET A 122 -19.13 -11.67 -1.92
C MET A 122 -18.09 -12.41 -1.07
N VAL A 123 -17.51 -13.47 -1.65
CA VAL A 123 -16.56 -14.36 -0.99
C VAL A 123 -15.31 -14.46 -1.85
N TRP A 124 -14.15 -14.13 -1.29
CA TRP A 124 -12.86 -14.20 -1.97
C TRP A 124 -11.87 -15.06 -1.20
N PRO A 125 -11.20 -16.02 -1.85
CA PRO A 125 -9.93 -16.54 -1.34
C PRO A 125 -8.90 -15.41 -1.33
N CYS A 126 -8.12 -15.32 -0.27
CA CYS A 126 -7.22 -14.21 -0.03
C CYS A 126 -5.89 -14.71 0.51
N SER A 127 -4.82 -14.10 0.02
CA SER A 127 -3.46 -14.25 0.53
C SER A 127 -2.99 -12.94 1.19
N VAL A 128 -2.33 -13.03 2.34
CA VAL A 128 -1.84 -11.88 3.11
C VAL A 128 -0.60 -11.33 2.45
N THR A 129 -0.62 -10.02 2.21
CA THR A 129 0.46 -9.30 1.52
C THR A 129 1.15 -8.27 2.41
N GLY A 130 0.51 -7.90 3.52
CA GLY A 130 1.05 -7.00 4.53
C GLY A 130 0.23 -7.07 5.81
N ARG A 131 0.87 -6.87 6.96
CA ARG A 131 0.23 -7.01 8.27
C ARG A 131 0.79 -6.00 9.27
N THR A 132 -0.09 -5.45 10.08
CA THR A 132 0.21 -4.78 11.36
C THR A 132 -0.66 -5.41 12.44
N GLU A 133 -0.57 -4.96 13.69
CA GLU A 133 -1.37 -5.50 14.81
C GLU A 133 -2.89 -5.49 14.58
N GLN A 134 -3.42 -4.45 13.94
CA GLN A 134 -4.87 -4.25 13.77
C GLN A 134 -5.31 -4.22 12.30
N ARG A 135 -4.39 -4.44 11.36
CA ARG A 135 -4.68 -4.33 9.92
C ARG A 135 -4.00 -5.42 9.12
N VAL A 136 -4.71 -5.90 8.10
CA VAL A 136 -4.20 -6.85 7.13
C VAL A 136 -4.50 -6.34 5.73
N ILE A 137 -3.49 -6.39 4.88
CA ILE A 137 -3.57 -6.15 3.44
C ILE A 137 -3.60 -7.53 2.79
N VAL A 138 -4.58 -7.76 1.93
CA VAL A 138 -4.73 -9.03 1.20
C VAL A 138 -4.81 -8.81 -0.29
N ALA A 139 -4.30 -9.78 -1.06
CA ALA A 139 -4.58 -9.96 -2.47
C ALA A 139 -5.70 -11.00 -2.63
N PHE A 140 -6.49 -10.86 -3.69
CA PHE A 140 -7.47 -11.86 -4.10
C PHE A 140 -6.80 -12.88 -5.01
N ASP A 141 -7.11 -14.16 -4.78
CA ASP A 141 -6.63 -15.26 -5.64
C ASP A 141 -7.57 -15.52 -6.83
#